data_AF-A0A7V8SV13-F1
#
_entry.id   AF-A0A7V8SV13-F1
#
_cell.length_a   1.000
_cell.length_b   1.000
_cell.length_c   1.000
_cell.angle_alpha   90.00
_cell.angle_beta   90.00
_cell.angle_gamma   90.00
#
_symmetry.space_group_name_H-M   'P 1'
#
loop_
_entity.id
_entity.type
_entity.pdbx_description
1 polymer ?
#
loop_
_entity_poly.entity_id
_entity_poly.type
_entity_poly.pdbx_seq_one_letter_code
_entity_poly.pdbx_strand_id
1 'polypeptide(L)'
;MRTRQGIGLARAQGFRVRLAATVSSDREADEFRQFLDEEQIAPEDRVIRRIALRGSATEGVALARSDLVPEVTITAEGVYWHPVGAEDADLLVTRDIFPLAEAFAAVRRAFEREGEQALKLARIFNCA
;
A
#
# COMPACT_ATOMS: atom_id res chain seq x y z
N MET A 1 -6.09 -25.44 -7.38
CA MET A 1 -7.31 -26.03 -6.78
C MET A 1 -7.50 -25.75 -5.28
N ARG A 2 -6.45 -25.64 -4.44
CA ARG A 2 -6.61 -25.44 -2.98
C ARG A 2 -7.30 -24.12 -2.57
N THR A 3 -7.02 -23.02 -3.24
CA THR A 3 -7.60 -21.70 -2.89
C THR A 3 -9.12 -21.66 -3.05
N ARG A 4 -9.67 -22.19 -4.16
CA ARG A 4 -11.13 -22.28 -4.40
C ARG A 4 -11.83 -23.11 -3.31
N GLN A 5 -11.23 -24.23 -2.91
CA GLN A 5 -11.76 -25.04 -1.82
C GLN A 5 -11.77 -24.27 -0.48
N GLY A 6 -10.72 -23.50 -0.20
CA GLY A 6 -10.65 -22.64 0.98
C GLY A 6 -11.73 -21.55 1.00
N ILE A 7 -12.00 -20.91 -0.15
CA ILE A 7 -13.07 -19.92 -0.31
C ILE A 7 -14.43 -20.56 0.02
N GLY A 8 -14.71 -21.74 -0.57
CA GLY A 8 -15.93 -22.49 -0.33
C GLY A 8 -16.10 -22.88 1.15
N LEU A 9 -15.04 -23.37 1.78
CA LEU A 9 -15.03 -23.73 3.20
C LEU A 9 -15.35 -22.52 4.09
N ALA A 10 -14.67 -21.38 3.87
CA ALA A 10 -14.89 -20.18 4.65
C ALA A 10 -16.35 -19.68 4.54
N ARG A 11 -16.91 -19.68 3.32
CA ARG A 11 -18.31 -19.32 3.09
C ARG A 11 -19.28 -20.30 3.76
N ALA A 12 -19.02 -21.60 3.71
CA ALA A 12 -19.84 -22.62 4.36
C ALA A 12 -19.87 -22.46 5.89
N GLN A 13 -18.83 -21.86 6.48
CA GLN A 13 -18.77 -21.50 7.89
C GLN A 13 -19.39 -20.12 8.20
N GLY A 14 -19.99 -19.46 7.20
CA GLY A 14 -20.64 -18.16 7.37
C GLY A 14 -19.70 -16.95 7.32
N PHE A 15 -18.43 -17.12 6.95
CA PHE A 15 -17.50 -16.00 6.81
C PHE A 15 -17.74 -15.24 5.50
N ARG A 16 -17.70 -13.90 5.59
CA ARG A 16 -17.54 -13.03 4.41
C ARG A 16 -16.12 -13.17 3.88
N VAL A 17 -15.99 -13.41 2.58
CA VAL A 17 -14.69 -13.60 1.92
C VAL A 17 -14.37 -12.41 1.03
N ARG A 18 -13.23 -11.76 1.31
CA ARG A 18 -12.64 -10.71 0.48
C ARG A 18 -11.41 -11.25 -0.20
N LEU A 19 -11.25 -10.97 -1.49
CA LEU A 19 -10.11 -11.43 -2.26
C LEU A 19 -9.30 -10.24 -2.76
N ALA A 20 -7.99 -10.34 -2.55
CA ALA A 20 -7.03 -9.32 -2.95
C ALA A 20 -5.97 -9.93 -3.87
N ALA A 21 -5.60 -9.18 -4.91
CA ALA A 21 -4.43 -9.48 -5.73
C ALA A 21 -3.62 -8.22 -5.99
N THR A 22 -2.30 -8.40 -6.00
CA THR A 22 -1.35 -7.42 -6.53
C THR A 22 -0.94 -7.92 -7.92
N VAL A 23 -1.14 -7.10 -8.95
CA VAL A 23 -0.96 -7.48 -10.36
C VAL A 23 0.04 -6.55 -11.07
N SER A 24 0.75 -7.10 -12.05
CA SER A 24 1.75 -6.35 -12.83
C SER A 24 1.13 -5.59 -14.00
N SER A 25 0.06 -6.13 -14.59
CA SER A 25 -0.52 -5.65 -15.86
C SER A 25 -2.05 -5.53 -15.84
N ASP A 26 -2.62 -4.79 -16.81
CA ASP A 26 -4.08 -4.73 -16.98
C ASP A 26 -4.66 -6.09 -17.36
N ARG A 27 -3.93 -6.87 -18.17
CA ARG A 27 -4.34 -8.23 -18.55
C ARG A 27 -4.50 -9.13 -17.32
N GLU A 28 -3.52 -9.12 -16.41
CA GLU A 28 -3.62 -9.89 -15.15
C GLU A 28 -4.78 -9.37 -14.27
N ALA A 29 -5.01 -8.06 -14.26
CA ALA A 29 -6.13 -7.48 -13.54
C ALA A 29 -7.48 -7.99 -14.10
N ASP A 30 -7.62 -8.07 -15.42
CA ASP A 30 -8.83 -8.55 -16.09
C ASP A 30 -9.05 -10.05 -15.88
N GLU A 31 -7.99 -10.86 -15.96
CA GLU A 31 -8.04 -12.29 -15.64
C GLU A 31 -8.50 -12.52 -14.20
N PHE A 32 -7.99 -11.70 -13.26
CA PHE A 32 -8.43 -11.79 -11.87
C PHE A 32 -9.89 -11.32 -11.70
N ARG A 33 -10.34 -10.26 -12.39
CA ARG A 33 -11.74 -9.83 -12.37
C ARG A 33 -12.67 -10.95 -12.83
N GLN A 34 -12.34 -11.62 -13.94
CA GLN A 34 -13.11 -12.77 -14.43
C GLN A 34 -13.19 -13.88 -13.38
N PHE A 35 -12.06 -14.21 -12.73
CA PHE A 35 -12.07 -15.18 -11.63
C PHE A 35 -12.98 -14.76 -10.47
N LEU A 36 -12.99 -13.47 -10.09
CA LEU A 36 -13.85 -12.95 -9.02
C LEU A 36 -15.34 -13.00 -9.40
N ASP A 37 -15.66 -12.83 -10.68
CA ASP A 37 -17.01 -12.98 -11.21
C ASP A 37 -17.47 -14.45 -11.13
N GLU A 38 -16.62 -15.39 -11.55
CA GLU A 38 -16.88 -16.83 -11.43
C GLU A 38 -17.13 -17.25 -9.98
N GLU A 39 -16.35 -16.71 -9.03
CA GLU A 39 -16.51 -16.95 -7.59
C GLU A 39 -17.63 -16.11 -6.96
N GLN A 40 -18.33 -15.27 -7.71
CA GLN A 40 -19.42 -14.41 -7.24
C GLN A 40 -19.02 -13.55 -6.03
N ILE A 41 -17.83 -12.95 -6.07
CA ILE A 41 -17.35 -12.04 -5.01
C ILE A 41 -18.01 -10.67 -5.21
N ALA A 42 -18.60 -10.08 -4.17
CA ALA A 42 -19.23 -8.78 -4.26
C ALA A 42 -18.19 -7.67 -4.58
N PRO A 43 -18.52 -6.62 -5.36
CA PRO A 43 -17.55 -5.59 -5.76
C PRO A 43 -16.74 -4.97 -4.61
N GLU A 44 -17.36 -4.74 -3.45
CA GLU A 44 -16.73 -4.20 -2.24
C GLU A 44 -15.72 -5.16 -1.56
N ASP A 45 -15.79 -6.43 -1.94
CA ASP A 45 -14.93 -7.52 -1.48
C ASP A 45 -13.79 -7.85 -2.45
N ARG A 46 -13.68 -7.07 -3.53
CA ARG A 46 -12.63 -7.18 -4.53
C ARG A 46 -11.57 -6.11 -4.28
N VAL A 47 -10.32 -6.53 -4.16
CA VAL A 47 -9.18 -5.61 -4.02
C VAL A 47 -8.16 -5.95 -5.10
N ILE A 48 -7.95 -5.04 -6.04
CA ILE A 48 -6.93 -5.20 -7.08
C ILE A 48 -5.98 -4.03 -6.97
N ARG A 49 -4.69 -4.32 -6.74
CA ARG A 49 -3.64 -3.33 -6.56
C ARG A 49 -2.57 -3.54 -7.62
N ARG A 50 -1.93 -2.46 -8.07
CA ARG A 50 -0.72 -2.57 -8.89
C ARG A 50 0.49 -2.78 -7.99
N ILE A 51 1.51 -3.45 -8.53
CA ILE A 51 2.84 -3.51 -7.90
C ILE A 51 3.35 -2.08 -7.73
N ALA A 52 3.86 -1.75 -6.54
CA ALA A 52 4.61 -0.51 -6.34
C ALA A 52 6.02 -0.69 -6.89
N LEU A 53 6.52 0.27 -7.65
CA LEU A 53 7.89 0.26 -8.19
C LEU A 53 8.87 0.67 -7.08
N ARG A 54 9.09 -0.23 -6.12
CA ARG A 54 9.87 -0.04 -4.89
C ARG A 54 10.65 -1.30 -4.52
N GLY A 55 11.70 -1.15 -3.70
CA GLY A 55 12.60 -2.25 -3.35
C GLY A 55 13.18 -2.95 -4.60
N SER A 56 12.95 -4.25 -4.73
CA SER A 56 13.46 -5.07 -5.85
C SER A 56 12.56 -5.07 -7.11
N ALA A 57 11.45 -4.33 -7.12
CA ALA A 57 10.55 -4.32 -8.27
C ALA A 57 11.17 -3.59 -9.48
N THR A 58 11.12 -4.23 -10.65
CA THR A 58 11.58 -3.62 -11.93
C THR A 58 10.45 -2.98 -12.73
N GLU A 59 9.20 -3.28 -12.38
CA GLU A 59 7.99 -2.75 -13.00
C GLU A 59 6.94 -2.44 -11.93
N GLY A 60 6.03 -1.52 -12.22
CA GLY A 60 4.96 -1.12 -11.31
C GLY A 60 4.62 0.36 -11.38
N VAL A 61 3.80 0.80 -10.43
CA VAL A 61 3.44 2.20 -10.24
C VAL A 61 4.52 2.86 -9.39
N ALA A 62 5.15 3.90 -9.93
CA ALA A 62 6.02 4.77 -9.16
C ALA A 62 5.19 5.50 -8.11
N LEU A 63 5.54 5.29 -6.84
CA LEU A 63 4.93 5.97 -5.70
C LEU A 63 6.00 6.84 -5.07
N ALA A 64 5.72 8.09 -4.77
CA ALA A 64 6.53 8.94 -3.91
C ALA A 64 6.10 8.79 -2.45
N ARG A 65 6.93 9.27 -1.52
CA ARG A 65 6.59 9.34 -0.08
C ARG A 65 5.24 10.04 0.16
N SER A 66 4.96 11.11 -0.59
CA SER A 66 3.70 11.88 -0.49
C SER A 66 2.45 11.11 -0.91
N ASP A 67 2.61 10.02 -1.67
CA ASP A 67 1.51 9.15 -2.09
C ASP A 67 1.15 8.12 -1.00
N LEU A 68 1.90 8.09 0.10
CA LEU A 68 1.81 7.10 1.16
C LEU A 68 1.43 7.75 2.49
N VAL A 69 0.36 7.26 3.10
CA VAL A 69 0.09 7.53 4.52
C VAL A 69 1.21 6.87 5.34
N PRO A 70 1.76 7.52 6.38
CA PRO A 70 2.81 6.92 7.18
C PRO A 70 2.32 5.65 7.89
N GLU A 71 3.03 4.55 7.66
CA GLU A 71 2.93 3.30 8.41
C GLU A 71 4.35 2.98 8.89
N VAL A 72 4.72 3.55 10.04
CA VAL A 72 6.12 3.58 10.48
C VAL A 72 6.66 2.17 10.60
N THR A 73 7.70 1.89 9.81
CA THR A 73 8.31 0.57 9.71
C THR A 73 9.71 0.60 10.30
N ILE A 74 10.02 -0.36 11.15
CA ILE A 74 11.32 -0.45 11.82
C ILE A 74 11.99 -1.73 11.33
N THR A 75 13.20 -1.60 10.78
CA THR A 75 14.05 -2.73 10.38
C THR A 75 15.33 -2.73 11.21
N ALA A 76 16.28 -3.62 10.92
CA ALA A 76 17.60 -3.59 11.56
C ALA A 76 18.46 -2.40 11.09
N GLU A 77 18.10 -1.80 9.95
CA GLU A 77 18.84 -0.75 9.24
C GLU A 77 18.35 0.66 9.57
N GLY A 78 17.15 0.79 10.15
CA GLY A 78 16.59 2.06 10.57
C GLY A 78 15.07 2.08 10.68
N VAL A 79 14.52 3.29 10.76
CA VAL A 79 13.09 3.58 10.78
C VAL A 79 12.71 4.22 9.46
N TYR A 80 11.68 3.67 8.81
CA TYR A 80 11.19 4.04 7.49
C TYR A 80 9.75 4.55 7.58
N TRP A 81 9.36 5.36 6.62
CA TRP A 81 8.04 5.99 6.52
C TRP A 81 6.89 4.99 6.35
N HIS A 82 7.13 3.95 5.54
CA HIS A 82 6.11 2.99 5.12
C HIS A 82 6.77 1.67 4.70
N PRO A 83 6.15 0.49 4.94
CA PRO A 83 6.79 -0.79 4.67
C PRO A 83 7.04 -1.04 3.18
N VAL A 84 6.29 -0.39 2.29
CA VAL A 84 6.41 -0.57 0.82
C VAL A 84 7.79 -0.25 0.27
N GLY A 85 8.58 0.57 0.98
CA GLY A 85 9.96 0.90 0.61
C GLY A 85 10.86 0.89 1.85
N ALA A 86 10.75 -0.14 2.68
CA ALA A 86 11.59 -0.34 3.86
C ALA A 86 13.09 -0.60 3.55
N GLU A 87 13.48 -0.51 2.28
CA GLU A 87 14.86 -0.59 1.80
C GLU A 87 15.26 0.67 1.02
N ASP A 88 14.31 1.59 0.78
CA ASP A 88 14.49 2.73 -0.10
C ASP A 88 14.93 3.97 0.68
N ALA A 89 15.99 4.63 0.20
CA ALA A 89 16.63 5.75 0.90
C ALA A 89 15.72 6.97 1.07
N ASP A 90 14.76 7.20 0.16
CA ASP A 90 13.83 8.32 0.22
C ASP A 90 12.69 8.10 1.23
N LEU A 91 12.47 6.87 1.67
CA LEU A 91 11.53 6.55 2.76
C LEU A 91 12.21 6.43 4.12
N LEU A 92 13.54 6.41 4.20
CA LEU A 92 14.28 6.39 5.46
C LEU A 92 14.00 7.67 6.27
N VAL A 93 13.57 7.51 7.51
CA VAL A 93 13.34 8.60 8.47
C VAL A 93 14.61 8.83 9.29
N THR A 94 15.18 7.76 9.85
CA THR A 94 16.41 7.80 10.64
C THR A 94 17.05 6.41 10.71
N ARG A 95 18.36 6.34 10.91
CA ARG A 95 19.07 5.09 11.23
C ARG A 95 19.09 4.79 12.73
N ASP A 96 18.81 5.78 13.57
CA ASP A 96 18.75 5.61 15.02
C ASP A 96 17.40 4.99 15.41
N ILE A 97 17.42 3.69 15.72
CA ILE A 97 16.19 2.95 16.08
C ILE A 97 15.67 3.37 17.45
N PHE A 98 16.56 3.69 18.40
CA PHE A 98 16.17 4.07 19.76
C PHE A 98 16.71 5.46 20.14
N PRO A 99 15.90 6.30 20.80
CA PRO A 99 14.50 6.05 21.20
C PRO A 99 13.49 6.27 20.05
N LEU A 100 12.54 5.34 19.86
CA LEU A 100 11.52 5.41 18.80
C LEU A 100 10.63 6.66 18.84
N ALA A 101 10.48 7.27 20.02
CA ALA A 101 9.70 8.49 20.20
C ALA A 101 10.19 9.64 19.29
N GLU A 102 11.50 9.72 19.04
CA GLU A 102 12.08 10.74 18.16
C GLU A 102 11.72 10.49 16.70
N ALA A 103 11.80 9.24 16.24
CA ALA A 103 11.42 8.86 14.89
C ALA A 103 9.92 9.11 14.64
N PHE A 104 9.05 8.76 15.59
CA PHE A 104 7.60 9.03 15.49
C PHE A 104 7.31 10.53 15.47
N ALA A 105 8.01 11.34 16.27
CA ALA A 105 7.87 12.78 16.24
C ALA A 105 8.36 13.37 14.90
N ALA A 106 9.43 12.82 14.32
CA ALA A 106 9.93 13.23 13.01
C ALA A 106 8.92 12.90 11.90
N VAL A 107 8.33 11.70 11.91
CA VAL A 107 7.28 11.29 10.97
C VAL A 107 6.09 12.23 11.06
N ARG A 108 5.56 12.47 12.26
CA ARG A 108 4.41 13.37 12.47
C ARG A 108 4.67 14.77 11.91
N ARG A 109 5.80 15.37 12.26
CA ARG A 109 6.19 16.70 11.75
C ARG A 109 6.33 16.72 10.23
N ALA A 110 6.86 15.65 9.62
CA ALA A 110 6.97 15.57 8.17
C ALA A 110 5.60 15.47 7.51
N PHE A 111 4.71 14.61 8.03
CA PHE A 111 3.35 14.45 7.51
C PHE A 111 2.54 15.74 7.57
N GLU A 112 2.61 16.46 8.70
CA GLU A 112 1.96 17.76 8.86
C GLU A 112 2.45 18.78 7.82
N ARG A 113 3.77 18.90 7.64
CA ARG A 113 4.35 19.82 6.64
C ARG A 113 3.97 19.46 5.20
N GLU A 114 4.03 18.17 4.85
CA GLU A 114 3.67 17.70 3.51
C GLU A 114 2.18 17.96 3.22
N GLY A 115 1.31 17.76 4.22
CA GLY A 115 -0.12 18.09 4.12
C GLY A 115 -0.39 19.58 3.94
N GLU A 116 0.30 20.45 4.70
CA GLU A 116 0.20 21.90 4.54
C GLU A 116 0.65 22.36 3.15
N GLN A 117 1.73 21.77 2.62
CA GLN A 117 2.25 22.07 1.30
C GLN A 117 1.28 21.63 0.19
N ALA A 118 0.70 20.43 0.31
CA ALA A 118 -0.32 19.95 -0.62
C ALA A 118 -1.55 20.88 -0.64
N LEU A 119 -2.02 21.30 0.54
CA LEU A 119 -3.13 22.26 0.67
C LEU A 119 -2.80 23.61 0.01
N LYS A 120 -1.58 24.11 0.21
CA LYS A 120 -1.12 25.36 -0.40
C LYS A 120 -1.04 25.26 -1.92
N LEU A 121 -0.52 24.15 -2.46
CA LEU A 121 -0.45 23.91 -3.90
C LEU A 121 -1.84 23.82 -4.51
N ALA A 122 -2.77 23.08 -3.89
CA ALA A 122 -4.16 23.00 -4.34
C ALA A 122 -4.84 24.37 -4.40
N ARG A 123 -4.53 25.29 -3.46
CA ARG A 123 -5.05 26.66 -3.47
C ARG A 123 -4.46 27.55 -4.57
N ILE A 124 -3.21 27.31 -4.98
CA ILE A 124 -2.52 28.11 -6.01
C ILE A 124 -2.88 27.60 -7.41
N PHE A 125 -2.95 26.27 -7.57
CA PHE A 125 -3.25 25.59 -8.81
C PHE A 125 -4.62 24.93 -8.72
N ASN A 126 -5.69 25.73 -8.89
CA ASN A 126 -7.09 25.31 -8.90
C ASN A 126 -7.49 24.53 -10.18
N CYS A 127 -6.64 23.62 -10.67
CA CYS A 127 -6.97 22.79 -11.81
C CYS A 127 -7.60 21.49 -11.31
N ALA A 128 -8.93 21.43 -11.33
CA ALA A 128 -9.74 20.22 -11.19
C ALA A 128 -10.11 19.68 -12.58
#